data_AF-A0A1F4HDA0-F1
#
_entry.id   AF-A0A1F4HDA0-F1
#
_cell.length_a   1.000
_cell.length_b   1.000
_cell.length_c   1.000
_cell.angle_alpha   90.00
_cell.angle_beta   90.00
_cell.angle_gamma   90.00
#
_symmetry.space_group_name_H-M   'P 1'
#
loop_
_entity.id
_entity.type
_entity.pdbx_description
1 polymer ?
#
loop_
_entity_poly.entity_id
_entity_poly.type
_entity_poly.pdbx_seq_one_letter_code
_entity_poly.pdbx_strand_id
1 'polypeptide(L)'
;MLNKARAASVPVIYSTTVSPKGPAPMLPSVAPRPGEPVVATRANKFLDTSLEELLKQRNARTLVIVGAAANGAVLYSSFHANAKGFTVVVAEDGISSGPAFDTFLARYQLLNQPGFSNPGNKPLEAQRVTLSRSDLISFQ
;
A
#
# COMPACT_ATOMS: atom_id res chain seq x y z
N MET A 1 -3.33 -5.88 -11.65
CA MET A 1 -2.30 -4.92 -11.20
C MET A 1 -0.88 -5.52 -11.14
N LEU A 2 -0.63 -6.60 -10.37
CA LEU A 2 0.72 -7.17 -10.19
C LEU A 2 1.45 -7.49 -11.51
N ASN A 3 0.75 -8.08 -12.49
CA ASN A 3 1.36 -8.37 -13.79
C ASN A 3 1.76 -7.09 -14.56
N LYS A 4 0.99 -5.99 -14.44
CA LYS A 4 1.37 -4.69 -15.04
C LYS A 4 2.65 -4.16 -14.39
N ALA A 5 2.75 -4.21 -13.06
CA ALA A 5 3.93 -3.76 -12.33
C ALA A 5 5.17 -4.57 -12.73
N ARG A 6 5.06 -5.90 -12.73
CA ARG A 6 6.15 -6.82 -13.10
C ARG A 6 6.61 -6.63 -14.54
N ALA A 7 5.68 -6.45 -15.49
CA ALA A 7 6.01 -6.20 -16.89
C ALA A 7 6.76 -4.87 -17.09
N ALA A 8 6.48 -3.87 -16.25
CA ALA A 8 7.19 -2.60 -16.22
C ALA A 8 8.44 -2.61 -15.31
N SER A 9 8.89 -3.78 -14.85
CA SER A 9 10.01 -3.93 -13.89
C SER A 9 9.85 -3.13 -12.59
N VAL A 10 8.62 -2.76 -12.23
CA VAL A 10 8.34 -2.12 -10.95
C VAL A 10 8.49 -3.13 -9.82
N PRO A 11 9.30 -2.84 -8.78
CA PRO A 11 9.47 -3.75 -7.67
C PRO A 11 8.16 -4.03 -6.93
N VAL A 12 7.87 -5.32 -6.71
CA VAL A 12 6.74 -5.76 -5.90
C VAL A 12 7.26 -6.19 -4.54
N ILE A 13 6.75 -5.57 -3.48
CA ILE A 13 7.06 -5.89 -2.08
C ILE A 13 5.77 -6.36 -1.41
N TYR A 14 5.82 -7.52 -0.78
CA TYR A 14 4.70 -8.03 0.01
C TYR A 14 4.87 -7.64 1.47
N SER A 15 3.74 -7.48 2.13
CA SER A 15 3.70 -7.42 3.58
C SER A 15 2.67 -8.39 4.11
N THR A 16 2.93 -8.94 5.29
CA THR A 16 1.99 -9.81 6.01
C THR A 16 1.89 -9.38 7.47
N THR A 17 0.95 -9.99 8.18
CA THR A 17 0.77 -9.76 9.62
C THR A 17 1.37 -10.92 10.39
N VAL A 18 2.26 -10.61 11.35
CA VAL A 18 2.78 -11.61 12.28
C VAL A 18 1.63 -12.23 13.08
N SER A 19 1.66 -13.56 13.20
CA SER A 19 0.64 -14.34 13.90
C SER A 19 1.32 -15.55 14.55
N PRO A 20 0.96 -15.93 15.79
CA PRO A 20 1.47 -17.15 16.42
C PRO A 20 1.17 -18.42 15.62
N LYS A 21 0.16 -18.39 14.76
CA LYS A 21 -0.25 -19.51 13.88
C LYS A 21 0.54 -19.56 12.57
N GLY A 22 1.57 -18.72 12.41
CA GLY A 22 2.28 -18.54 11.14
C GLY A 22 1.62 -17.48 10.23
N PRO A 23 2.25 -17.17 9.08
CA PRO A 23 1.75 -16.16 8.16
C PRO A 23 0.36 -16.55 7.63
N ALA A 24 -0.49 -15.55 7.40
CA ALA A 24 -1.77 -15.79 6.75
C ALA A 24 -1.55 -16.42 5.36
N PRO A 25 -2.39 -17.40 4.96
CA PRO A 25 -2.27 -18.02 3.64
C PRO A 25 -2.44 -16.96 2.55
N MET A 26 -1.56 -17.00 1.55
CA MET A 26 -1.67 -16.18 0.35
C MET A 26 -2.34 -16.98 -0.76
N LEU A 27 -3.23 -16.34 -1.51
CA LEU A 27 -3.86 -16.99 -2.67
C LEU A 27 -2.76 -17.31 -3.70
N PRO A 28 -2.76 -18.52 -4.29
CA PRO A 28 -1.73 -18.92 -5.27
C PRO A 28 -1.59 -17.94 -6.44
N SER A 29 -2.69 -17.33 -6.89
CA SER A 29 -2.70 -16.37 -8.01
C SER A 29 -1.98 -15.05 -7.74
N VAL A 30 -1.70 -14.72 -6.47
CA VAL A 30 -0.98 -13.52 -6.06
C VAL A 30 0.21 -13.85 -5.15
N ALA A 31 0.71 -15.09 -5.20
CA ALA A 31 1.89 -15.47 -4.43
C ALA A 31 3.12 -14.63 -4.85
N PRO A 32 4.02 -14.32 -3.90
CA PRO A 32 5.32 -13.72 -4.21
C PRO A 32 6.10 -14.59 -5.20
N ARG A 33 6.74 -13.95 -6.18
CA ARG A 33 7.72 -14.58 -7.08
C ARG A 33 9.10 -14.61 -6.42
N PRO A 34 10.02 -15.48 -6.89
CA PRO A 34 11.42 -15.42 -6.46
C PRO A 34 11.99 -14.00 -6.59
N GLY A 35 12.60 -13.50 -5.52
CA GLY A 35 13.17 -12.15 -5.46
C GLY A 35 12.21 -11.03 -5.04
N GLU A 36 10.90 -11.29 -4.91
CA GLU A 36 9.94 -10.34 -4.35
C GLU A 36 9.98 -10.41 -2.81
N PRO A 37 10.49 -9.38 -2.10
CA PRO A 37 10.67 -9.44 -0.66
C PRO A 37 9.32 -9.44 0.08
N VAL A 38 9.30 -10.08 1.24
CA VAL A 38 8.16 -10.12 2.16
C VAL A 38 8.60 -9.54 3.50
N VAL A 39 7.88 -8.54 4.00
CA VAL A 39 8.04 -8.03 5.38
C VAL A 39 6.86 -8.46 6.26
N ALA A 40 7.07 -8.59 7.56
CA ALA A 40 6.02 -9.01 8.48
C ALA A 40 6.02 -8.13 9.75
N THR A 41 4.88 -7.49 10.03
CA THR A 41 4.66 -6.70 11.25
C THR A 41 3.15 -6.52 11.46
N ARG A 42 2.71 -5.75 12.46
CA ARG A 42 1.28 -5.49 12.71
C ARG A 42 0.69 -4.51 11.68
N ALA A 43 -0.21 -3.61 12.07
CA ALA A 43 -0.97 -2.81 11.11
C ALA A 43 -0.07 -1.91 10.25
N ASN A 44 0.78 -1.08 10.86
CA ASN A 44 1.71 -0.22 10.14
C ASN A 44 2.90 -1.03 9.63
N LYS A 45 2.99 -1.22 8.30
CA LYS A 45 3.94 -2.14 7.66
C LYS A 45 5.38 -1.66 7.63
N PHE A 46 5.63 -0.43 8.08
CA PHE A 46 6.98 0.12 8.23
C PHE A 46 7.59 -0.18 9.60
N LEU A 47 6.77 -0.35 10.65
CA LEU A 47 7.27 -0.47 12.02
C LEU A 47 8.02 -1.79 12.22
N ASP A 48 9.28 -1.68 12.67
CA ASP A 48 10.16 -2.82 12.96
C ASP A 48 10.34 -3.76 11.76
N THR A 49 10.43 -3.18 10.55
CA THR A 49 10.68 -3.92 9.31
C THR A 49 11.73 -3.21 8.45
N SER A 50 12.29 -3.94 7.49
CA SER A 50 13.18 -3.39 6.46
C SER A 50 12.42 -2.69 5.31
N LEU A 51 11.12 -2.41 5.44
CA LEU A 51 10.31 -1.87 4.33
C LEU A 51 10.85 -0.53 3.82
N GLU A 52 11.16 0.40 4.73
CA GLU A 52 11.68 1.73 4.35
C GLU A 52 13.02 1.62 3.61
N GLU A 53 13.92 0.76 4.08
CA GLU A 53 15.22 0.52 3.47
C GLU A 53 15.07 -0.10 2.08
N LEU A 54 14.20 -1.11 1.93
CA LEU A 54 13.93 -1.75 0.64
C LEU A 54 13.38 -0.76 -0.39
N LEU A 55 12.51 0.17 0.04
CA LEU A 55 11.97 1.24 -0.80
C LEU A 55 13.05 2.25 -1.20
N LYS A 56 13.90 2.67 -0.24
CA LYS A 56 15.02 3.59 -0.49
C LYS A 56 16.07 3.01 -1.44
N GLN A 57 16.45 1.74 -1.25
CA GLN A 57 17.40 1.03 -2.13
C GLN A 57 16.91 0.98 -3.59
N ARG A 58 15.60 1.07 -3.81
CA ARG A 58 14.95 1.09 -5.13
C ARG A 58 14.69 2.51 -5.64
N ASN A 59 15.17 3.53 -4.96
CA ASN A 59 14.90 4.94 -5.24
C ASN A 59 13.40 5.24 -5.40
N ALA A 60 12.54 4.51 -4.66
CA ALA A 60 11.11 4.67 -4.77
C ALA A 60 10.69 6.09 -4.35
N ARG A 61 9.80 6.71 -5.14
CA ARG A 61 9.19 8.02 -4.83
C ARG A 61 7.68 7.90 -4.69
N THR A 62 7.08 7.02 -5.49
CA THR A 62 5.65 6.75 -5.51
C THR A 62 5.40 5.30 -5.16
N LEU A 63 4.46 5.06 -4.26
CA LEU A 63 4.03 3.72 -3.85
C LEU A 63 2.60 3.47 -4.33
N VAL A 64 2.35 2.29 -4.88
CA VAL A 64 0.98 1.81 -5.10
C VAL A 64 0.65 0.81 -3.99
N ILE A 65 -0.37 1.10 -3.19
CA ILE A 65 -0.77 0.27 -2.03
C ILE A 65 -2.13 -0.39 -2.29
N VAL A 66 -2.19 -1.69 -2.03
CA VAL A 66 -3.39 -2.53 -2.07
C VAL A 66 -3.36 -3.56 -0.92
N GLY A 67 -4.50 -4.18 -0.63
CA GLY A 67 -4.59 -5.27 0.34
C GLY A 67 -5.59 -5.00 1.47
N ALA A 68 -5.39 -5.67 2.61
CA ALA A 68 -6.32 -5.65 3.74
C ALA A 68 -5.57 -5.54 5.09
N ALA A 69 -6.15 -4.95 6.12
CA ALA A 69 -7.44 -4.24 6.14
C ALA A 69 -7.30 -2.77 5.69
N ALA A 70 -8.29 -2.23 4.99
CA ALA A 70 -8.30 -0.86 4.48
C ALA A 70 -8.16 0.18 5.60
N ASN A 71 -8.99 0.07 6.65
CA ASN A 71 -8.98 0.94 7.83
C ASN A 71 -7.80 0.71 8.79
N GLY A 72 -7.00 -0.33 8.54
CA GLY A 72 -5.85 -0.68 9.37
C GLY A 72 -4.57 -0.58 8.55
N ALA A 73 -4.14 -1.72 8.01
CA ALA A 73 -2.83 -1.85 7.40
C ALA A 73 -2.60 -0.89 6.22
N VAL A 74 -3.61 -0.72 5.35
CA VAL A 74 -3.50 0.21 4.21
C VAL A 74 -3.41 1.65 4.71
N LEU A 75 -4.34 2.07 5.57
CA LEU A 75 -4.41 3.42 6.11
C LEU A 75 -3.13 3.84 6.84
N TYR A 76 -2.69 3.05 7.83
CA TYR A 76 -1.53 3.42 8.65
C TYR A 76 -0.21 3.34 7.89
N SER A 77 -0.08 2.41 6.95
CA SER A 77 1.12 2.35 6.10
C SER A 77 1.16 3.49 5.09
N SER A 78 0.01 3.92 4.56
CA SER A 78 -0.06 5.09 3.69
C SER A 78 0.35 6.36 4.43
N PHE A 79 -0.18 6.56 5.64
CA PHE A 79 0.20 7.70 6.48
C PHE A 79 1.70 7.72 6.79
N HIS A 80 2.27 6.57 7.18
CA HIS A 80 3.70 6.50 7.46
C HIS A 80 4.52 6.73 6.18
N ALA A 81 4.11 6.20 5.03
CA ALA A 81 4.76 6.47 3.76
C ALA A 81 4.78 7.98 3.44
N ASN A 82 3.65 8.68 3.62
CA ASN A 82 3.60 10.13 3.43
C ASN A 82 4.50 10.88 4.42
N ALA A 83 4.54 10.46 5.69
CA ALA A 83 5.45 11.02 6.70
C ALA A 83 6.94 10.80 6.35
N LYS A 84 7.27 9.78 5.55
CA LYS A 84 8.62 9.53 5.01
C LYS A 84 8.86 10.20 3.66
N GLY A 85 7.91 10.99 3.17
CA GLY A 85 8.04 11.77 1.93
C GLY A 85 7.72 10.98 0.65
N PHE A 86 7.08 9.81 0.75
CA PHE A 86 6.58 9.10 -0.43
C PHE A 86 5.22 9.65 -0.87
N THR A 87 5.00 9.73 -2.18
CA THR A 87 3.66 9.90 -2.77
C THR A 87 2.96 8.53 -2.80
N VAL A 88 1.68 8.47 -2.46
CA VAL A 88 0.95 7.21 -2.37
C VAL A 88 -0.23 7.22 -3.33
N VAL A 89 -0.39 6.14 -4.09
CA VAL A 89 -1.62 5.81 -4.80
C VAL A 89 -2.22 4.58 -4.13
N VAL A 90 -3.44 4.68 -3.62
CA VAL A 90 -4.19 3.50 -3.17
C VAL A 90 -5.10 3.05 -4.30
N ALA A 91 -4.94 1.80 -4.76
CA ALA A 91 -5.89 1.23 -5.73
C ALA A 91 -7.14 0.77 -4.98
N GLU A 92 -8.20 1.58 -5.03
CA GLU A 92 -9.39 1.43 -4.18
C GLU A 92 -10.24 0.19 -4.51
N ASP A 93 -10.11 -0.34 -5.72
CA ASP A 93 -10.66 -1.61 -6.16
C ASP A 93 -9.83 -2.83 -5.70
N GLY A 94 -8.69 -2.57 -5.05
CA GLY A 94 -7.79 -3.59 -4.47
C GLY A 94 -7.69 -3.55 -2.94
N ILE A 95 -8.54 -2.77 -2.25
CA ILE A 95 -8.58 -2.72 -0.78
C ILE A 95 -9.84 -3.37 -0.23
N SER A 96 -9.74 -3.94 0.97
CA SER A 96 -10.89 -4.53 1.67
C SER A 96 -10.76 -4.41 3.18
N SER A 97 -11.90 -4.42 3.86
CA SER A 97 -12.06 -4.51 5.32
C SER A 97 -13.27 -5.42 5.61
N GLY A 98 -13.51 -5.75 6.89
CA GLY A 98 -14.66 -6.58 7.26
C GLY A 98 -16.00 -5.87 6.97
N PRO A 99 -16.39 -4.87 7.79
CA PRO A 99 -17.56 -4.04 7.50
C PRO A 99 -17.33 -3.09 6.31
N ALA A 100 -18.37 -2.81 5.52
CA ALA A 100 -18.31 -1.83 4.44
C ALA A 100 -17.99 -0.41 4.95
N PHE A 101 -18.48 -0.06 6.15
CA PHE A 101 -18.19 1.22 6.79
C PHE A 101 -16.70 1.43 7.03
N ASP A 102 -15.95 0.38 7.37
CA ASP A 102 -14.51 0.47 7.57
C ASP A 102 -13.78 0.87 6.28
N THR A 103 -14.17 0.29 5.15
CA THR A 103 -13.62 0.66 3.83
C THR A 103 -13.99 2.10 3.47
N PHE A 104 -15.23 2.54 3.76
CA PHE A 104 -15.66 3.92 3.56
C PHE A 104 -14.82 4.90 4.40
N LEU A 105 -14.69 4.63 5.70
CA LEU A 105 -13.88 5.42 6.63
C LEU A 105 -12.42 5.47 6.16
N ALA A 106 -11.85 4.34 5.72
CA ALA A 106 -10.50 4.29 5.20
C ALA A 106 -10.31 5.20 3.98
N ARG A 107 -11.23 5.16 3.00
CA ARG A 107 -11.18 6.03 1.81
C ARG A 107 -11.27 7.50 2.19
N TYR A 108 -12.19 7.86 3.09
CA TYR A 108 -12.29 9.22 3.60
C TYR A 108 -10.99 9.65 4.30
N GLN A 109 -10.50 8.86 5.24
CA GLN A 109 -9.33 9.22 6.03
C GLN A 109 -8.05 9.26 5.19
N LEU A 110 -7.91 8.39 4.18
CA LEU A 110 -6.79 8.39 3.24
C LEU A 110 -6.64 9.74 2.51
N LEU A 111 -7.76 10.36 2.11
CA LEU A 111 -7.75 11.69 1.48
C LEU A 111 -7.69 12.84 2.48
N ASN A 112 -8.07 12.62 3.75
CA ASN A 112 -8.19 13.65 4.78
C ASN A 112 -7.18 13.49 5.93
N GLN A 113 -6.03 12.88 5.68
CA GLN A 113 -5.00 12.67 6.69
C GLN A 113 -4.50 14.03 7.24
N PRO A 114 -4.54 14.27 8.57
CA PRO A 114 -3.94 15.47 9.15
C PRO A 114 -2.46 15.58 8.77
N GLY A 115 -2.05 16.73 8.21
CA GLY A 115 -0.69 16.97 7.71
C GLY A 115 -0.40 16.46 6.28
N PHE A 116 -1.23 15.54 5.76
CA PHE A 116 -1.06 14.94 4.42
C PHE A 116 -2.38 14.90 3.63
N SER A 117 -3.21 15.93 3.77
CA SER A 117 -4.54 15.98 3.15
C SER A 117 -4.49 16.26 1.64
N ASN A 118 -5.36 15.57 0.90
CA ASN A 118 -5.65 15.75 -0.53
C ASN A 118 -7.15 15.51 -0.77
N PRO A 119 -8.03 16.37 -0.23
CA PRO A 119 -9.47 16.11 -0.18
C PRO A 119 -10.11 16.15 -1.58
N GLY A 120 -9.51 16.87 -2.52
CA GLY A 120 -9.93 16.91 -3.93
C GLY A 120 -9.45 15.72 -4.77
N ASN A 121 -8.76 14.75 -4.16
CA ASN A 121 -8.14 13.61 -4.85
C ASN A 121 -7.29 14.01 -6.06
N LYS A 122 -6.50 15.08 -5.95
CA LYS A 122 -5.63 15.54 -7.03
C LYS A 122 -4.63 14.44 -7.40
N PRO A 123 -4.54 14.01 -8.67
CA PRO A 123 -3.67 12.91 -9.06
C PRO A 123 -2.20 13.17 -8.74
N LEU A 124 -1.56 12.20 -8.09
CA LEU A 124 -0.12 12.20 -7.79
C LEU A 124 0.36 13.46 -7.04
N GLU A 125 -0.51 14.04 -6.20
CA GLU A 125 -0.12 15.15 -5.33
C GLU A 125 1.04 14.74 -4.42
N ALA A 126 2.14 15.51 -4.47
CA ALA A 126 3.40 15.12 -3.86
C ALA A 126 3.24 14.86 -2.36
N GLN A 127 3.73 13.70 -1.89
CA GLN A 127 3.67 13.30 -0.48
C GLN A 127 2.25 13.24 0.11
N ARG A 128 1.24 12.99 -0.75
CA ARG A 128 -0.15 12.79 -0.36
C ARG A 128 -0.64 11.45 -0.90
N VAL A 129 -1.84 11.05 -0.46
CA VAL A 129 -2.56 9.94 -1.06
C VAL A 129 -3.40 10.43 -2.25
N THR A 130 -3.44 9.63 -3.30
CA THR A 130 -4.47 9.64 -4.35
C THR A 130 -5.21 8.30 -4.32
N LEU A 131 -6.54 8.32 -4.36
CA LEU A 131 -7.34 7.12 -4.64
C LEU A 131 -7.49 6.97 -6.16
N SER A 132 -7.25 5.77 -6.67
CA SER A 132 -7.42 5.45 -8.09
C SER A 132 -7.94 4.02 -8.26
N ARG A 133 -8.33 3.66 -9.47
CA ARG A 133 -8.71 2.29 -9.83
C ARG A 133 -7.55 1.59 -10.54
N SER A 134 -7.40 0.29 -10.35
CA SER A 134 -6.26 -0.48 -10.86
C SER A 134 -6.18 -0.54 -12.40
N ASP A 135 -7.29 -0.27 -13.10
CA ASP A 135 -7.32 -0.10 -14.56
C ASP A 135 -6.67 1.21 -15.01
N LEU A 136 -6.82 2.29 -14.23
CA LEU A 136 -6.27 3.63 -14.48
C LEU A 136 -4.79 3.79 -14.07
N ILE A 137 -4.26 2.86 -13.28
CA ILE A 137 -2.85 2.89 -12.87
C ILE A 137 -1.96 2.28 -13.96
N SER A 138 -1.01 3.09 -14.44
CA SER A 138 0.09 2.69 -15.33
C SER A 138 1.44 2.79 -14.61
N PHE A 139 2.38 1.95 -15.02
CA PHE A 139 3.75 1.95 -14.53
C PHE A 139 4.69 2.33 -15.69
N GLN A 140 5.72 3.13 -15.40
CA GLN A 140 6.73 3.59 -16.34
C GLN A 140 8.11 3.31 -15.77
#